data_AF-T1C6R7-F1
#
_entry.id   AF-T1C6R7-F1
#
_cell.length_a   1.000
_cell.length_b   1.000
_cell.length_c   1.000
_cell.angle_alpha   90.00
_cell.angle_beta   90.00
_cell.angle_gamma   90.00
#
_symmetry.space_group_name_H-M   'P 1'
#
loop_
_entity.id
_entity.type
_entity.pdbx_description
1 polymer ?
#
loop_
_entity_poly.entity_id
_entity_poly.type
_entity_poly.pdbx_seq_one_letter_code
_entity_poly.pdbx_strand_id
1 'polypeptide(L)'
;MPEEPASDARSNPEAGLERTLREAEVLAMERVAVGSNAVFEVLLEGAGGQLRAIYKPARGERPLWDFPAGTLHRREVATAVVDRALGWTF
;
A
#
# COMPACT_ATOMS: atom_id res chain seq x y z
N MET A 1 -10.82 39.89 2.74
CA MET A 1 -10.77 38.50 3.24
C MET A 1 -9.57 37.87 2.56
N PRO A 2 -8.50 37.46 3.25
CA PRO A 2 -7.34 36.89 2.57
C PRO A 2 -7.70 35.50 2.03
N GLU A 3 -7.37 35.26 0.77
CA GLU A 3 -7.52 33.97 0.11
C GLU A 3 -6.57 32.95 0.76
N GLU A 4 -7.10 31.79 1.15
CA GLU A 4 -6.28 30.64 1.53
C GLU A 4 -5.42 30.22 0.33
N PRO A 5 -4.10 30.00 0.48
CA PRO A 5 -3.33 29.48 -0.62
C PRO A 5 -3.78 28.05 -0.91
N ALA A 6 -4.27 27.83 -2.13
CA ALA A 6 -4.53 26.51 -2.67
C ALA A 6 -3.27 25.65 -2.49
N SER A 7 -3.35 24.66 -1.59
CA SER A 7 -2.32 23.65 -1.39
C SER A 7 -2.03 23.01 -2.74
N ASP A 8 -0.82 23.24 -3.25
CA ASP A 8 -0.39 22.74 -4.54
C ASP A 8 -0.29 21.21 -4.47
N ALA A 9 -1.34 20.51 -4.89
CA ALA A 9 -1.42 19.05 -4.92
C ALA A 9 -0.29 18.39 -5.75
N ARG A 10 0.51 19.19 -6.48
CA ARG A 10 1.70 18.77 -7.20
C ARG A 10 2.91 18.47 -6.30
N SER A 11 2.89 18.82 -5.01
CA SER A 11 4.05 18.66 -4.11
C SER A 11 3.94 17.54 -3.08
N ASN A 12 2.91 16.68 -3.12
CA ASN A 12 2.82 15.53 -2.22
C ASN A 12 3.25 14.22 -2.92
N PRO A 13 4.51 13.80 -2.79
CA PRO A 13 4.99 12.54 -3.37
C PRO A 13 4.24 11.32 -2.85
N GLU A 14 3.71 11.36 -1.61
CA GLU A 14 2.93 10.26 -1.05
C GLU A 14 1.56 10.10 -1.73
N ALA A 15 0.90 11.20 -2.07
CA ALA A 15 -0.37 11.14 -2.81
C ALA A 15 -0.18 10.55 -4.21
N GLY A 16 0.96 10.81 -4.84
CA GLY A 16 1.35 10.17 -6.11
C GLY A 16 1.63 8.67 -5.94
N LEU A 17 2.30 8.28 -4.86
CA LEU A 17 2.57 6.88 -4.53
C LEU A 17 1.29 6.10 -4.24
N GLU A 18 0.39 6.62 -3.40
CA GLU A 18 -0.88 5.94 -3.08
C GLU A 18 -1.75 5.74 -4.30
N ARG A 19 -1.82 6.72 -5.21
CA ARG A 19 -2.51 6.57 -6.49
C ARG A 19 -1.87 5.46 -7.33
N THR A 20 -0.54 5.48 -7.44
CA THR A 20 0.20 4.45 -8.19
C THR A 20 -0.09 3.05 -7.64
N LEU A 21 -0.03 2.86 -6.32
CA LEU A 21 -0.32 1.56 -5.69
C LEU A 21 -1.76 1.07 -5.90
N ARG A 22 -2.72 1.98 -6.11
CA ARG A 22 -4.14 1.65 -6.31
C ARG A 22 -4.51 1.40 -7.77
N GLU A 23 -3.87 2.09 -8.70
CA GLU A 23 -4.36 2.23 -10.08
C GLU A 23 -3.38 1.72 -11.14
N ALA A 24 -2.09 1.58 -10.81
CA ALA A 24 -1.08 1.19 -11.79
C ALA A 24 -1.31 -0.22 -12.36
N GLU A 25 -0.91 -0.41 -13.61
CA GLU A 25 -0.94 -1.72 -14.26
C GLU A 25 0.12 -2.64 -13.63
N VAL A 26 -0.26 -3.89 -13.37
CA VAL A 26 0.67 -4.92 -12.91
C VAL A 26 1.34 -5.57 -14.12
N LEU A 27 2.61 -5.28 -14.33
CA LEU A 27 3.41 -5.84 -15.44
C LEU A 27 3.93 -7.25 -15.14
N ALA A 28 4.30 -7.52 -13.88
CA ALA A 28 4.82 -8.80 -13.44
C ALA A 28 4.40 -9.09 -12.01
N MET A 29 4.31 -10.38 -11.66
CA MET A 29 3.96 -10.84 -10.32
C MET A 29 4.69 -12.13 -9.99
N GLU A 30 5.42 -12.13 -8.89
CA GLU A 30 6.17 -13.29 -8.40
C GLU A 30 5.79 -13.60 -6.95
N ARG A 31 5.69 -14.89 -6.61
CA ARG A 31 5.36 -15.29 -5.24
C ARG A 31 6.63 -15.23 -4.38
N VAL A 32 6.54 -14.54 -3.25
CA VAL A 32 7.57 -14.57 -2.21
C VAL A 32 7.52 -15.93 -1.50
N ALA A 33 8.66 -16.63 -1.45
CA ALA A 33 8.73 -18.01 -0.96
C ALA A 33 8.55 -18.13 0.57
N VAL A 34 8.85 -17.07 1.32
CA VAL A 34 8.87 -17.08 2.79
C VAL A 34 7.61 -16.43 3.35
N GLY A 35 6.99 -17.09 4.33
CA GLY A 35 5.83 -16.58 5.06
C GLY A 35 4.68 -17.58 5.15
N SER A 36 3.83 -17.41 6.17
CA SER A 36 2.64 -18.25 6.38
C SER A 36 1.42 -17.81 5.59
N ASN A 37 1.42 -16.56 5.11
CA ASN A 37 0.43 -16.00 4.19
C ASN A 37 1.01 -15.96 2.77
N ALA A 38 0.16 -15.99 1.74
CA ALA A 38 0.61 -15.73 0.39
C ALA A 38 0.97 -14.24 0.24
N VAL A 39 2.22 -14.00 -0.16
CA VAL A 39 2.77 -12.67 -0.43
C VAL A 39 3.35 -12.70 -1.83
N PHE A 40 3.08 -11.64 -2.59
CA PHE A 40 3.58 -11.49 -3.95
C PHE A 40 4.35 -10.19 -4.07
N GLU A 41 5.46 -10.25 -4.77
CA GLU A 41 6.10 -9.06 -5.30
C GLU A 41 5.46 -8.74 -6.65
N VAL A 42 5.14 -7.47 -6.88
CA VAL A 42 4.57 -6.99 -8.15
C VAL A 42 5.42 -5.88 -8.72
N LEU A 43 5.58 -5.89 -10.04
CA LEU A 43 6.11 -4.77 -10.81
C LEU A 43 4.93 -3.98 -11.38
N LEU A 44 4.88 -2.68 -11.09
CA LEU A 44 3.84 -1.76 -11.49
C LEU A 44 4.35 -0.76 -12.52
N GLU A 45 3.54 -0.40 -13.51
CA GLU A 45 3.79 0.72 -14.43
C GLU A 45 2.97 1.94 -13.99
N GLY A 46 3.63 2.90 -13.34
CA GLY A 46 3.00 4.13 -12.84
C GLY A 46 3.35 5.35 -13.71
N ALA A 47 2.70 6.48 -13.44
CA ALA A 47 2.99 7.74 -14.14
C ALA A 47 4.44 8.24 -13.96
N GLY A 48 5.11 7.83 -12.88
CA GLY A 48 6.52 8.12 -12.59
C GLY A 48 7.51 7.04 -13.05
N GLY A 49 7.05 6.04 -13.81
CA GLY A 49 7.82 4.88 -14.23
C GLY A 49 7.53 3.63 -13.40
N GLN A 50 8.43 2.65 -13.49
CA GLN A 50 8.25 1.34 -12.87
C GLN A 50 8.50 1.36 -11.36
N LEU A 51 7.61 0.71 -10.62
CA LEU A 51 7.65 0.59 -9.16
C LEU A 51 7.48 -0.87 -8.74
N ARG A 52 8.33 -1.36 -7.84
CA ARG A 52 8.13 -2.66 -7.17
C ARG A 52 7.31 -2.47 -5.91
N ALA A 53 6.33 -3.34 -5.67
CA ALA A 53 5.49 -3.31 -4.49
C ALA A 53 5.18 -4.71 -3.96
N ILE A 54 4.66 -4.79 -2.73
CA ILE A 54 4.21 -6.04 -2.12
C ILE A 54 2.68 -6.10 -2.16
N TYR A 55 2.15 -7.18 -2.74
CA TYR A 55 0.74 -7.50 -2.77
C TYR A 55 0.42 -8.65 -1.82
N LYS A 56 -0.48 -8.39 -0.85
CA LYS A 56 -0.99 -9.37 0.11
C LYS A 56 -2.50 -9.56 -0.09
N PRO A 57 -2.94 -10.52 -0.92
CA PRO A 57 -4.35 -10.74 -1.19
C PRO A 57 -5.09 -11.30 0.03
N ALA A 58 -6.35 -10.89 0.23
CA ALA A 58 -7.23 -11.47 1.26
C ALA A 58 -7.39 -12.99 1.12
N ARG A 59 -7.46 -13.50 -0.13
CA ARG A 59 -7.53 -14.95 -0.42
C ARG A 59 -6.24 -15.70 -0.06
N GLY A 60 -5.12 -14.98 0.08
CA GLY A 60 -3.83 -15.52 0.46
C GLY A 60 -3.65 -15.65 1.98
N GLU A 61 -4.63 -15.23 2.77
CA GLU A 61 -4.52 -15.21 4.22
C GLU A 61 -4.68 -16.61 4.81
N ARG A 62 -3.81 -16.92 5.77
CA ARG A 62 -4.01 -17.99 6.74
C ARG A 62 -4.77 -17.38 7.93
N PRO A 63 -6.00 -17.86 8.22
CA PRO A 63 -6.79 -17.32 9.32
C PRO A 63 -6.08 -17.39 10.67
N LEU A 64 -6.34 -16.39 11.51
CA LEU A 64 -5.94 -16.37 12.92
C LEU A 64 -7.19 -16.58 13.78
N TRP A 65 -7.01 -17.10 15.00
CA TRP A 65 -8.12 -17.46 15.89
C TRP A 65 -8.82 -16.25 16.53
N ASP A 66 -8.11 -15.13 16.62
CA ASP A 66 -8.48 -13.88 17.29
C ASP A 66 -9.02 -12.81 16.33
N PHE A 67 -9.09 -13.10 15.02
CA PHE A 67 -9.54 -12.15 14.01
C PHE A 67 -10.54 -12.75 13.00
N PRO A 68 -11.46 -11.93 12.45
CA PRO A 68 -12.27 -12.36 11.31
C PRO A 68 -11.41 -12.77 10.11
N ALA A 69 -11.75 -13.88 9.46
CA ALA A 69 -11.05 -14.36 8.28
C ALA A 69 -11.11 -13.34 7.12
N GLY A 70 -10.03 -13.25 6.34
CA GLY A 70 -9.98 -12.38 5.16
C GLY A 70 -9.80 -10.89 5.48
N THR A 71 -9.44 -10.55 6.73
CA THR A 71 -9.23 -9.15 7.17
C THR A 71 -7.77 -8.80 7.45
N LEU A 72 -6.86 -9.79 7.42
CA LEU A 72 -5.50 -9.60 7.88
C LEU A 72 -4.72 -8.55 7.06
N HIS A 73 -4.92 -8.50 5.74
CA HIS A 73 -4.30 -7.52 4.83
C HIS A 73 -4.62 -6.07 5.21
N ARG A 74 -5.80 -5.81 5.80
CA ARG A 74 -6.22 -4.45 6.19
C ARG A 74 -5.34 -3.87 7.28
N ARG A 75 -4.71 -4.73 8.07
CA ARG A 75 -3.84 -4.31 9.18
C ARG A 75 -2.58 -3.62 8.70
N GLU A 76 -2.05 -3.99 7.53
CA GLU A 76 -0.89 -3.31 6.94
C GLU A 76 -1.19 -1.83 6.66
N VAL A 77 -2.36 -1.58 6.05
CA VAL A 77 -2.83 -0.21 5.76
C VAL A 77 -3.13 0.54 7.06
N ALA A 78 -3.79 -0.12 8.02
CA ALA A 78 -4.10 0.50 9.31
C ALA A 78 -2.82 0.90 10.07
N THR A 79 -1.79 0.03 10.08
CA THR A 79 -0.51 0.33 10.72
C THR A 79 0.18 1.50 10.04
N ALA A 80 0.18 1.58 8.70
CA ALA A 80 0.74 2.72 7.98
C ALA A 80 0.02 4.05 8.32
N VAL A 81 -1.31 4.02 8.49
CA VAL A 81 -2.08 5.20 8.93
C VAL A 81 -1.72 5.59 10.37
N VAL A 82 -1.59 4.61 11.28
CA VAL A 82 -1.21 4.84 12.67
C VAL A 82 0.21 5.39 12.79
N ASP A 83 1.16 4.82 12.06
CA ASP A 83 2.57 5.25 12.02
C ASP A 83 2.69 6.74 11.61
N ARG A 84 2.02 7.13 10.51
CA ARG A 84 1.92 8.53 10.08
C ARG A 84 1.26 9.43 11.12
N ALA A 85 0.16 8.99 11.73
CA ALA A 85 -0.56 9.77 12.73
C ALA A 85 0.29 10.00 14.00
N LEU A 86 1.19 9.08 14.32
CA LEU A 86 2.10 9.15 15.45
C LEU A 86 3.43 9.83 15.11
N GLY A 87 3.68 10.15 13.84
CA GLY A 87 4.95 10.72 13.38
C GLY A 87 6.13 9.76 13.58
N TRP A 88 5.84 8.46 13.63
CA TRP A 88 6.87 7.43 13.59
C TRP A 88 7.33 7.35 12.12
N THR A 89 8.59 7.70 11.87
CA THR A 89 9.15 7.82 10.51
C THR A 89 10.26 6.78 10.32
N PHE A 90 9.92 5.51 10.50
CA PHE A 90 10.88 4.41 10.38
C PHE A 90 11.27 4.14 8.92
#